data_AF-A0A8B6F118-F1
#
_entry.id   AF-A0A8B6F118-F1
#
_cell.length_a   1.000
_cell.length_b   1.000
_cell.length_c   1.000
_cell.angle_alpha   90.00
_cell.angle_beta   90.00
_cell.angle_gamma   90.00
#
_symmetry.space_group_name_H-M   'P 1'
#
loop_
_entity.id
_entity.type
_entity.pdbx_description
1 polymer ?
#
loop_
_entity_poly.entity_id
_entity_poly.type
_entity_poly.pdbx_seq_one_letter_code
_entity_poly.pdbx_strand_id
1 'polypeptide(L)'
;MRHIKGQHLLQGKKDKLVKIEEFKTLFDYYKKEIFDGAEYNCIKNRQENLRRPQYLPLDDDVRRLRNYTLTEIAQMNDPYKILDMNEYPRLRDLVVARITLFNTKRGGEPSRLTIKEWNNAKDGVWLAETNKKKAKTSEELELFEINKLSYQSGKSVCHMLPTLIPKDSCKAIQKLTDPQIRQMTGVNPSNIYVLSSGFLGFKHK
;
A
#
# COMPACT_ATOMS: atom_id res chain seq x y z
N MET A 1 -11.47 -24.06 2.27
CA MET A 1 -11.14 -25.33 2.98
C MET A 1 -10.73 -25.15 4.44
N ARG A 2 -9.83 -24.22 4.84
CA ARG A 2 -9.36 -24.11 6.23
C ARG A 2 -10.49 -23.93 7.28
N HIS A 3 -11.50 -23.12 6.97
CA HIS A 3 -12.64 -22.90 7.86
C HIS A 3 -13.49 -24.17 8.07
N ILE A 4 -13.79 -24.90 6.98
CA ILE A 4 -14.60 -26.13 7.01
C ILE A 4 -13.84 -27.25 7.74
N LYS A 5 -12.52 -27.35 7.50
CA LYS A 5 -11.62 -28.25 8.24
C LYS A 5 -11.66 -27.95 9.75
N GLY A 6 -11.57 -26.67 10.14
CA GLY A 6 -11.67 -26.25 11.53
C GLY A 6 -13.00 -26.62 12.20
N GLN A 7 -14.13 -26.45 11.49
CA GLN A 7 -15.45 -26.85 12.01
C GLN A 7 -15.58 -28.37 12.23
N HIS A 8 -15.07 -29.19 11.32
CA HIS A 8 -15.12 -30.65 11.48
C HIS A 8 -14.16 -31.18 12.54
N LEU A 9 -13.02 -30.51 12.75
CA LEU A 9 -12.11 -30.76 13.87
C LEU A 9 -12.80 -30.49 15.22
N LEU A 10 -13.46 -29.34 15.36
CA LEU A 10 -14.21 -28.99 16.57
C LEU A 10 -15.38 -29.94 16.86
N GLN A 11 -16.00 -30.51 15.81
CA GLN A 11 -17.10 -31.45 15.93
C GLN A 11 -16.67 -32.92 16.04
N GLY A 12 -15.37 -33.22 16.08
CA GLY A 12 -14.84 -34.59 16.18
C GLY A 12 -15.13 -35.49 14.97
N LYS A 13 -15.54 -34.91 13.83
CA LYS A 13 -15.96 -35.66 12.63
C LYS A 13 -14.76 -36.07 11.78
N LYS A 14 -14.01 -37.07 12.26
CA LYS A 14 -12.75 -37.56 11.65
C LYS A 14 -12.91 -38.01 10.20
N ASP A 15 -13.99 -38.72 9.85
CA ASP A 15 -14.21 -39.20 8.48
C ASP A 15 -14.33 -38.06 7.46
N LYS A 16 -14.92 -36.93 7.87
CA LYS A 16 -15.02 -35.74 7.03
C LYS A 16 -13.68 -35.03 6.86
N LEU A 17 -12.79 -35.12 7.84
CA LEU A 17 -11.43 -34.59 7.74
C LEU A 17 -10.62 -35.38 6.72
N VAL A 18 -10.71 -36.72 6.75
CA VAL A 18 -10.04 -37.60 5.79
C VAL A 18 -10.49 -37.26 4.37
N LYS A 19 -11.81 -37.18 4.13
CA LYS A 19 -12.35 -36.81 2.80
C LYS A 19 -11.90 -35.43 2.31
N ILE A 20 -11.74 -34.46 3.21
CA ILE A 20 -11.23 -33.12 2.84
C ILE A 20 -9.77 -33.19 2.44
N GLU A 21 -8.94 -33.97 3.14
CA GLU A 21 -7.53 -34.14 2.80
C GLU A 21 -7.35 -34.93 1.51
N GLU A 22 -8.13 -35.99 1.31
CA GLU A 22 -8.17 -36.76 0.05
C GLU A 22 -8.56 -35.87 -1.12
N PHE A 23 -9.66 -35.11 -0.99
CA PHE A 23 -10.08 -34.16 -2.01
C PHE A 23 -9.01 -33.11 -2.29
N LYS A 24 -8.38 -32.56 -1.24
CA LYS A 24 -7.34 -31.55 -1.42
C LYS A 24 -6.13 -32.11 -2.15
N THR A 25 -5.72 -33.33 -1.80
CA THR A 25 -4.60 -34.03 -2.46
C THR A 25 -4.91 -34.29 -3.93
N LEU A 26 -6.10 -34.80 -4.22
CA LEU A 26 -6.57 -35.02 -5.58
C LEU A 26 -6.65 -33.71 -6.37
N PHE A 27 -7.26 -32.68 -5.77
CA PHE A 27 -7.39 -31.37 -6.37
C PHE A 27 -6.02 -30.76 -6.64
N ASP A 28 -5.08 -30.78 -5.72
CA ASP A 28 -3.74 -30.22 -5.93
C ASP A 28 -2.98 -30.98 -7.04
N TYR A 29 -3.22 -32.29 -7.22
CA TYR A 29 -2.67 -33.09 -8.32
C TYR A 29 -3.24 -32.67 -9.69
N TYR A 30 -4.57 -32.56 -9.80
CA TYR A 30 -5.24 -32.26 -11.07
C TYR A 30 -5.44 -30.76 -11.36
N LYS A 31 -5.26 -29.88 -10.37
CA LYS A 31 -5.51 -28.44 -10.50
C LYS A 31 -4.78 -27.86 -11.70
N LYS A 32 -3.52 -28.28 -11.88
CA LYS A 32 -2.69 -27.79 -12.97
C LYS A 32 -3.28 -28.18 -14.32
N GLU A 33 -3.67 -29.44 -14.49
CA GLU A 33 -4.34 -29.92 -15.71
C GLU A 33 -5.69 -29.23 -15.98
N ILE A 34 -6.50 -29.02 -14.93
CA ILE A 34 -7.84 -28.41 -15.05
C ILE A 34 -7.75 -26.91 -15.38
N PHE A 35 -6.79 -26.19 -14.78
CA PHE A 35 -6.77 -24.73 -14.81
C PHE A 35 -5.62 -24.12 -15.61
N ASP A 36 -4.63 -24.89 -16.09
CA ASP A 36 -3.46 -24.34 -16.79
C ASP A 36 -3.86 -23.50 -18.01
N GLY A 37 -4.81 -23.96 -18.82
CA GLY A 37 -5.29 -23.22 -19.98
C GLY A 37 -5.95 -21.89 -19.60
N ALA A 38 -6.75 -21.88 -18.52
CA ALA A 38 -7.40 -20.68 -18.02
C ALA A 38 -6.39 -19.71 -17.38
N GLU A 39 -5.44 -20.21 -16.60
CA GLU A 39 -4.37 -19.42 -15.98
C GLU A 39 -3.48 -18.79 -17.06
N TYR A 40 -3.08 -19.57 -18.07
CA TYR A 40 -2.33 -19.09 -19.22
C TYR A 40 -3.07 -17.98 -19.95
N ASN A 41 -4.35 -18.18 -20.29
CA ASN A 41 -5.15 -17.18 -21.00
C ASN A 41 -5.36 -15.91 -20.17
N CYS A 42 -5.57 -16.02 -18.86
CA CYS A 42 -5.65 -14.87 -17.96
C CYS A 42 -4.35 -14.06 -17.92
N ILE A 43 -3.21 -14.75 -17.82
CA ILE A 43 -1.89 -14.10 -17.82
C ILE A 43 -1.64 -13.45 -19.19
N LYS A 44 -1.87 -14.19 -20.28
CA LYS A 44 -1.69 -13.71 -21.65
C LYS A 44 -2.52 -12.46 -21.92
N ASN A 45 -3.82 -12.49 -21.64
CA ASN A 45 -4.71 -11.32 -21.79
C ASN A 45 -4.23 -10.13 -20.96
N ARG A 46 -3.77 -10.36 -19.73
CA ARG A 46 -3.20 -9.29 -18.89
C ARG A 46 -1.94 -8.67 -19.49
N GLN A 47 -1.07 -9.48 -20.09
CA GLN A 47 0.19 -9.00 -20.67
C GLN A 47 -0.03 -8.32 -22.02
N GLU A 48 -0.92 -8.86 -22.86
CA GLU A 48 -1.12 -8.41 -24.24
C GLU A 48 -2.12 -7.26 -24.37
N ASN A 49 -3.15 -7.19 -23.51
CA ASN A 49 -4.21 -6.20 -23.65
C ASN A 49 -4.02 -5.04 -22.68
N LEU A 50 -3.81 -5.27 -21.38
CA LEU A 50 -3.76 -4.20 -20.37
C LEU A 50 -2.51 -3.30 -20.45
N ARG A 51 -1.54 -3.64 -21.30
CA ARG A 51 -0.35 -2.82 -21.56
C ARG A 51 -0.44 -1.99 -22.83
N ARG A 52 -1.50 -2.15 -23.62
CA ARG A 52 -1.63 -1.39 -24.88
C ARG A 52 -1.88 0.08 -24.55
N PRO A 53 -1.32 1.03 -25.32
CA PRO A 53 -1.48 2.46 -25.09
C PRO A 53 -2.95 2.91 -24.92
N GLN A 54 -3.87 2.29 -25.66
CA GLN A 54 -5.32 2.56 -25.58
C GLN A 54 -5.96 2.29 -24.21
N TYR A 55 -5.32 1.50 -23.34
CA TYR A 55 -5.78 1.22 -21.97
C TYR A 55 -4.91 1.89 -20.90
N LEU A 56 -3.86 2.62 -21.30
CA LEU A 56 -3.10 3.43 -20.38
C LEU A 56 -3.86 4.74 -20.09
N PRO A 57 -3.74 5.30 -18.89
CA PRO A 57 -4.26 6.64 -18.61
C PRO A 57 -3.69 7.67 -19.60
N LEU A 58 -4.51 8.63 -20.03
CA LEU A 58 -4.03 9.74 -20.83
C LEU A 58 -3.10 10.62 -19.98
N ASP A 59 -2.07 11.20 -20.61
CA ASP A 59 -1.14 12.10 -19.93
C ASP A 59 -1.86 13.26 -19.23
N ASP A 60 -2.90 13.81 -19.85
CA ASP A 60 -3.68 14.89 -19.27
C ASP A 60 -4.51 14.44 -18.06
N ASP A 61 -4.97 13.19 -18.02
CA ASP A 61 -5.64 12.63 -16.84
C ASP A 61 -4.67 12.50 -15.68
N VAL A 62 -3.46 11.99 -15.96
CA VAL A 62 -2.38 11.85 -14.97
C VAL A 62 -1.97 13.22 -14.43
N ARG A 63 -1.81 14.23 -15.30
CA ARG A 63 -1.50 15.61 -14.90
C ARG A 63 -2.61 16.22 -14.06
N ARG A 64 -3.88 16.05 -14.46
CA ARG A 64 -5.03 16.54 -13.69
C ARG A 64 -5.08 15.91 -12.30
N LEU A 65 -4.92 14.60 -12.19
CA LEU A 65 -4.89 13.90 -10.90
C LEU A 65 -3.71 14.37 -10.03
N ARG A 66 -2.52 14.52 -10.62
CA ARG A 66 -1.36 15.05 -9.92
C ARG A 66 -1.61 16.46 -9.38
N ASN A 67 -2.12 17.35 -10.21
CA ASN A 67 -2.34 18.74 -9.81
C ASN A 67 -3.41 18.84 -8.73
N TYR A 68 -4.53 18.13 -8.89
CA TYR A 68 -5.57 18.03 -7.88
C TYR A 68 -5.01 17.51 -6.54
N THR A 69 -4.26 16.40 -6.56
CA THR A 69 -3.69 15.84 -5.32
C THR A 69 -2.72 16.81 -4.63
N LEU A 70 -1.87 17.52 -5.39
CA LEU A 70 -0.96 18.52 -4.85
C LEU A 70 -1.69 19.70 -4.20
N THR A 71 -2.69 20.25 -4.90
CA THR A 71 -3.48 21.38 -4.41
C THR A 71 -4.23 21.02 -3.13
N GLU A 72 -4.89 19.86 -3.12
CA GLU A 72 -5.67 19.41 -1.97
C GLU A 72 -4.80 19.07 -0.75
N ILE A 73 -3.66 18.42 -0.96
CA ILE A 73 -2.68 18.16 0.11
C ILE A 73 -2.18 19.48 0.70
N ALA A 74 -1.88 20.47 -0.14
CA ALA A 74 -1.43 21.79 0.32
C ALA A 74 -2.49 22.49 1.18
N GLN A 75 -3.76 22.46 0.75
CA GLN A 75 -4.88 23.03 1.50
C GLN A 75 -5.11 22.33 2.85
N MET A 76 -5.03 21.00 2.90
CA MET A 76 -5.19 20.24 4.15
C MET A 76 -3.98 20.32 5.08
N ASN A 77 -2.83 20.73 4.56
CA ASN A 77 -1.61 20.95 5.34
C ASN A 77 -1.54 22.32 6.03
N ASP A 78 -2.58 23.15 5.93
CA ASP A 78 -2.66 24.42 6.66
C ASP A 78 -2.39 24.20 8.17
N PRO A 79 -1.42 24.90 8.80
CA PRO A 79 -1.09 24.74 10.21
C PRO A 79 -2.27 24.96 11.18
N TYR A 80 -3.24 25.77 10.79
CA TYR A 80 -4.41 26.11 11.62
C TYR A 80 -5.57 25.14 11.42
N LYS A 81 -5.45 24.21 10.46
CA LYS A 81 -6.48 23.24 10.14
C LYS A 81 -6.27 21.94 10.92
N ILE A 82 -7.20 21.68 11.84
CA ILE A 82 -7.35 20.41 12.57
C ILE A 82 -8.19 19.48 11.71
N LEU A 83 -7.73 18.24 11.50
CA LEU A 83 -8.43 17.26 10.70
C LEU A 83 -9.59 16.64 11.49
N ASP A 84 -10.79 16.73 10.95
CA ASP A 84 -11.95 16.02 11.47
C ASP A 84 -12.02 14.55 10.98
N MET A 85 -13.08 13.84 11.36
CA MET A 85 -13.29 12.43 11.00
C MET A 85 -13.44 12.18 9.49
N ASN A 86 -13.82 13.18 8.71
CA ASN A 86 -14.00 13.10 7.25
C ASN A 86 -12.74 13.55 6.51
N GLU A 87 -12.06 14.56 7.04
CA GLU A 87 -10.85 15.13 6.47
C GLU A 87 -9.64 14.21 6.65
N TYR A 88 -9.58 13.45 7.75
CA TYR A 88 -8.49 12.49 7.96
C TYR A 88 -8.45 11.38 6.90
N PRO A 89 -9.54 10.64 6.60
CA PRO A 89 -9.58 9.70 5.48
C PRO A 89 -9.30 10.37 4.13
N ARG A 90 -9.76 11.61 3.91
CA ARG A 90 -9.51 12.36 2.68
C ARG A 90 -8.01 12.64 2.50
N LEU A 91 -7.34 13.15 3.54
CA LEU A 91 -5.90 13.41 3.51
C LEU A 91 -5.11 12.12 3.30
N ARG A 92 -5.51 11.03 3.97
CA ARG A 92 -4.95 9.69 3.77
C ARG A 92 -5.02 9.27 2.30
N ASP A 93 -6.19 9.36 1.68
CA ASP A 93 -6.41 8.90 0.31
C ASP A 93 -5.61 9.72 -0.69
N LEU A 94 -5.49 11.04 -0.48
CA LEU A 94 -4.65 11.91 -1.29
C LEU A 94 -3.17 11.55 -1.18
N VAL A 95 -2.67 11.29 0.03
CA VAL A 95 -1.28 10.86 0.24
C VAL A 95 -1.01 9.51 -0.42
N VAL A 96 -1.92 8.53 -0.28
CA VAL A 96 -1.80 7.22 -0.95
C VAL A 96 -1.73 7.41 -2.46
N ALA A 97 -2.65 8.19 -3.03
CA ALA A 97 -2.72 8.45 -4.46
C ALA A 97 -1.43 9.12 -4.95
N ARG A 98 -0.93 10.12 -4.21
CA ARG A 98 0.29 10.85 -4.55
C ARG A 98 1.53 9.95 -4.56
N ILE A 99 1.71 9.12 -3.53
CA ILE A 99 2.86 8.18 -3.46
C ILE A 99 2.73 7.09 -4.54
N THR A 100 1.50 6.59 -4.77
CA THR A 100 1.21 5.58 -5.79
C THR A 100 1.59 6.10 -7.19
N LEU A 101 1.12 7.31 -7.52
CA LEU A 101 1.37 7.93 -8.81
C LEU A 101 2.85 8.26 -8.99
N PHE A 102 3.51 8.76 -7.94
CA PHE A 102 4.92 9.11 -7.99
C PHE A 102 5.85 7.91 -8.18
N ASN A 103 5.53 6.76 -7.57
CA ASN A 103 6.36 5.57 -7.63
C ASN A 103 5.91 4.58 -8.73
N THR A 104 4.82 4.86 -9.45
CA THR A 104 4.19 3.91 -10.38
C THR A 104 3.90 2.53 -9.77
N LYS A 105 3.60 2.52 -8.46
CA LYS A 105 3.36 1.30 -7.69
C LYS A 105 1.89 0.89 -7.72
N ARG A 106 1.60 -0.35 -7.32
CA ARG A 106 0.22 -0.76 -7.03
C ARG A 106 -0.23 -0.07 -5.74
N GLY A 107 -1.46 0.43 -5.68
CA GLY A 107 -1.94 1.20 -4.51
C GLY A 107 -1.83 0.47 -3.16
N GLY A 108 -1.89 -0.87 -3.17
CA GLY A 108 -1.73 -1.68 -1.96
C GLY A 108 -0.30 -1.73 -1.38
N GLU A 109 0.71 -1.26 -2.11
CA GLU A 109 2.10 -1.18 -1.64
C GLU A 109 2.31 0.06 -0.74
N PRO A 110 2.08 1.31 -1.22
CA PRO A 110 2.23 2.48 -0.38
C PRO A 110 1.25 2.49 0.80
N SER A 111 0.06 1.89 0.67
CA SER A 111 -0.92 1.79 1.77
C SER A 111 -0.41 0.99 2.99
N ARG A 112 0.63 0.17 2.83
CA ARG A 112 1.23 -0.64 3.91
C ARG A 112 2.35 0.08 4.66
N LEU A 113 2.63 1.35 4.33
CA LEU A 113 3.66 2.13 5.01
C LEU A 113 3.37 2.19 6.52
N THR A 114 4.32 1.71 7.31
CA THR A 114 4.24 1.75 8.76
C THR A 114 4.84 3.03 9.34
N ILE A 115 4.43 3.41 10.53
CA ILE A 115 4.96 4.58 11.26
C ILE A 115 6.47 4.42 11.48
N LYS A 116 6.94 3.19 11.76
CA LYS A 116 8.37 2.88 11.89
C LYS A 116 9.14 3.13 10.59
N GLU A 117 8.63 2.63 9.47
CA GLU A 117 9.25 2.83 8.15
C GLU A 117 9.25 4.30 7.73
N TRP A 118 8.19 5.05 8.08
CA TRP A 118 8.15 6.50 7.89
C TRP A 118 9.19 7.23 8.74
N ASN A 119 9.28 6.93 10.04
CA ASN A 119 10.27 7.57 10.91
C ASN A 119 11.70 7.32 10.42
N ASN A 120 12.03 6.07 10.05
CA ASN A 120 13.33 5.75 9.44
C ASN A 120 13.60 6.57 8.16
N ALA A 121 12.57 6.77 7.32
CA ALA A 121 12.70 7.57 6.11
C ALA A 121 12.88 9.07 6.43
N LYS A 122 12.10 9.60 7.38
CA LYS A 122 12.19 10.98 7.86
C LYS A 122 13.59 11.30 8.39
N ASP A 123 14.13 10.40 9.21
CA ASP A 123 15.44 10.49 9.85
C ASP A 123 16.60 10.19 8.88
N GLY A 124 16.30 9.82 7.63
CA GLY A 124 17.31 9.63 6.59
C GLY A 124 18.14 8.36 6.75
N VAL A 125 17.66 7.36 7.49
CA VAL A 125 18.37 6.08 7.75
C VAL A 125 18.88 5.43 6.46
N TRP A 126 18.11 5.55 5.37
CA TRP A 126 18.40 4.90 4.09
C TRP A 126 19.23 5.77 3.13
N LEU A 127 19.36 7.07 3.40
CA LEU A 127 20.07 8.05 2.56
C LEU A 127 21.15 8.76 3.38
N ALA A 128 22.14 7.99 3.83
CA ALA A 128 23.35 8.56 4.43
C ALA A 128 24.09 9.46 3.43
N GLU A 129 24.78 10.49 3.91
CA GLU A 129 25.58 11.41 3.07
C GLU A 129 26.62 10.67 2.21
N THR A 130 27.14 9.54 2.70
CA THR A 130 28.05 8.67 1.95
C THR A 130 27.43 8.05 0.71
N ASN A 131 26.11 7.81 0.70
CA ASN A 131 25.39 7.30 -0.47
C ASN A 131 25.04 8.43 -1.44
N LYS A 132 24.79 9.65 -0.96
CA LYS A 132 24.60 10.82 -1.83
C LYS A 132 25.84 11.12 -2.66
N LYS A 133 27.03 10.98 -2.08
CA LYS A 133 28.32 11.12 -2.79
C LYS A 133 28.55 10.09 -3.89
N LYS A 134 27.76 9.01 -3.96
CA LYS A 134 27.81 8.01 -5.04
C LYS A 134 26.86 8.33 -6.20
N ALA A 135 26.03 9.35 -6.08
CA ALA A 135 25.20 9.81 -7.18
C ALA A 135 26.10 10.24 -8.34
N LYS A 136 25.74 9.79 -9.55
CA LYS A 136 26.55 10.00 -10.76
C LYS A 136 26.14 11.25 -11.51
N THR A 137 24.94 11.76 -11.21
CA THR A 137 24.28 12.85 -11.92
C THR A 137 23.70 13.88 -10.95
N SER A 138 23.56 15.12 -11.40
CA SER A 138 22.91 16.21 -10.65
C SER A 138 21.46 15.90 -10.33
N GLU A 139 20.75 15.22 -11.24
CA GLU A 139 19.34 14.88 -11.13
C GLU A 139 19.11 13.82 -10.05
N GLU A 140 20.01 12.84 -9.93
CA GLU A 140 19.96 11.85 -8.83
C GLU A 140 20.16 12.51 -7.47
N LEU A 141 21.09 13.45 -7.36
CA LEU A 141 21.31 14.23 -6.14
C LEU A 141 20.05 15.02 -5.76
N GLU A 142 19.48 15.74 -6.73
CA GLU A 142 18.25 16.50 -6.54
C GLU A 142 17.09 15.59 -6.09
N LEU A 143 16.97 14.39 -6.69
CA LEU A 143 15.96 13.42 -6.29
C LEU A 143 16.12 12.98 -4.83
N PHE A 144 17.34 12.77 -4.35
CA PHE A 144 17.63 12.41 -2.95
C PHE A 144 17.48 13.56 -1.96
N GLU A 145 17.62 14.81 -2.42
CA GLU A 145 17.43 15.99 -1.59
C GLU A 145 15.95 16.32 -1.39
N ILE A 146 15.16 16.17 -2.45
CA ILE A 146 13.74 16.51 -2.42
C ILE A 146 12.93 15.38 -1.77
N ASN A 147 13.28 14.12 -2.00
CA ASN A 147 12.45 12.99 -1.58
C ASN A 147 13.04 12.26 -0.36
N LYS A 148 12.16 11.64 0.43
CA LYS A 148 12.57 10.68 1.47
C LYS A 148 12.49 9.27 0.90
N LEU A 149 13.41 8.39 1.31
CA LEU A 149 13.44 7.00 0.88
C LEU A 149 12.97 6.09 2.01
N SER A 150 12.02 5.20 1.69
CA SER A 150 11.59 4.11 2.55
C SER A 150 11.69 2.79 1.81
N TYR A 151 11.64 1.68 2.54
CA TYR A 151 11.62 0.33 1.98
C TYR A 151 10.39 -0.39 2.50
N GLN A 152 9.62 -1.00 1.60
CA GLN A 152 8.39 -1.72 1.95
C GLN A 152 8.46 -3.17 1.47
N SER A 153 7.90 -4.10 2.23
CA SER A 153 7.87 -5.50 1.83
C SER A 153 6.97 -5.72 0.61
N GLY A 154 7.54 -6.33 -0.44
CA GLY A 154 6.84 -6.72 -1.65
C GLY A 154 6.06 -8.02 -1.49
N LYS A 155 6.07 -8.86 -2.55
CA LYS A 155 5.34 -10.14 -2.57
C LYS A 155 5.89 -11.18 -1.59
N SER A 156 7.17 -11.07 -1.22
CA SER A 156 7.82 -11.91 -0.21
C SER A 156 8.47 -11.04 0.86
N VAL A 157 8.57 -11.58 2.08
CA VAL A 157 9.16 -10.90 3.24
C VAL A 157 10.61 -10.46 2.97
N CYS A 158 11.34 -11.23 2.16
CA CYS A 158 12.74 -10.95 1.82
C CYS A 158 12.92 -9.92 0.69
N HIS A 159 11.86 -9.54 -0.02
CA HIS A 159 11.96 -8.63 -1.16
C HIS A 159 11.45 -7.24 -0.78
N MET A 160 12.35 -6.41 -0.25
CA MET A 160 12.06 -5.01 0.05
C MET A 160 12.11 -4.19 -1.23
N LEU A 161 11.11 -3.34 -1.44
CA LEU A 161 11.02 -2.44 -2.58
C LEU A 161 11.22 -0.99 -2.11
N PRO A 162 12.10 -0.22 -2.76
CA PRO A 162 12.27 1.19 -2.45
C PRO A 162 10.99 1.95 -2.79
N THR A 163 10.59 2.88 -1.92
CA THR A 163 9.46 3.80 -2.11
C THR A 163 9.96 5.21 -1.81
N LEU A 164 9.91 6.08 -2.80
CA LEU A 164 10.18 7.50 -2.64
C LEU A 164 8.94 8.20 -2.10
N ILE A 165 9.13 9.01 -1.07
CA ILE A 165 8.09 9.84 -0.46
C ILE A 165 8.37 11.29 -0.88
N PRO A 166 7.50 11.89 -1.71
CA PRO A 166 7.66 13.28 -2.15
C PRO A 166 7.63 14.27 -0.99
N LYS A 167 8.45 15.32 -1.09
CA LYS A 167 8.48 16.42 -0.10
C LYS A 167 7.09 16.98 0.21
N ASP A 168 6.27 17.11 -0.83
CA ASP A 168 4.90 17.62 -0.75
C ASP A 168 4.00 16.78 0.16
N SER A 169 4.28 15.48 0.28
CA SER A 169 3.51 14.55 1.11
C SER A 169 4.03 14.44 2.55
N CYS A 170 5.26 14.86 2.83
CA CYS A 170 5.90 14.68 4.15
C CYS A 170 5.12 15.35 5.30
N LYS A 171 4.64 16.58 5.11
CA LYS A 171 3.84 17.30 6.14
C LYS A 171 2.49 16.62 6.38
N ALA A 172 1.85 16.15 5.31
CA ALA A 172 0.58 15.43 5.41
C ALA A 172 0.76 14.11 6.16
N ILE A 173 1.81 13.35 5.84
CA ILE A 173 2.16 12.13 6.57
C ILE A 173 2.40 12.44 8.05
N GLN A 174 3.12 13.52 8.36
CA GLN A 174 3.35 13.93 9.75
C GLN A 174 2.03 14.17 10.50
N LYS A 175 1.06 14.88 9.89
CA LYS A 175 -0.29 15.04 10.45
C LYS A 175 -1.01 13.70 10.63
N LEU A 176 -0.94 12.80 9.65
CA LEU A 176 -1.59 11.47 9.72
C LEU A 176 -0.99 10.54 10.80
N THR A 177 0.27 10.77 11.16
CA THR A 177 0.99 10.05 12.22
C THR A 177 0.92 10.72 13.58
N ASP A 178 0.35 11.93 13.68
CA ASP A 178 0.25 12.66 14.94
C ASP A 178 -0.65 11.92 15.93
N PRO A 179 -0.17 11.61 17.16
CA PRO A 179 -0.94 10.86 18.14
C PRO A 179 -2.27 11.51 18.52
N GLN A 180 -2.32 12.84 18.64
CA GLN A 180 -3.54 13.56 19.03
C GLN A 180 -4.56 13.52 17.90
N ILE A 181 -4.13 13.77 16.66
CA ILE A 181 -5.01 13.69 15.48
C ILE A 181 -5.56 12.28 15.31
N ARG A 182 -4.70 11.25 15.44
CA ARG A 182 -5.12 9.84 15.36
C ARG A 182 -6.15 9.48 16.43
N GLN A 183 -5.96 9.96 17.65
CA GLN A 183 -6.92 9.75 18.74
C GLN A 183 -8.27 10.43 18.44
N MET A 184 -8.25 11.71 18.02
CA MET A 184 -9.45 12.48 17.69
C MET A 184 -10.26 11.87 16.53
N THR A 185 -9.57 11.24 15.59
CA THR A 185 -10.16 10.62 14.38
C THR A 185 -10.52 9.15 14.57
N GLY A 186 -10.37 8.62 15.79
CA GLY A 186 -10.79 7.27 16.17
C GLY A 186 -9.89 6.16 15.62
N VAL A 187 -8.62 6.45 15.33
CA VAL A 187 -7.62 5.44 14.95
C VAL A 187 -7.19 4.67 16.20
N ASN A 188 -7.19 3.34 16.11
CA ASN A 188 -6.74 2.49 17.22
C ASN A 188 -5.26 2.78 17.57
N PRO A 189 -4.90 3.01 18.84
CA PRO A 189 -3.51 3.26 19.26
C PRO A 189 -2.52 2.15 18.88
N SER A 190 -2.98 0.90 18.75
CA SER A 190 -2.14 -0.23 18.31
C SER A 190 -1.92 -0.29 16.79
N ASN A 191 -2.59 0.58 16.01
CA ASN A 191 -2.44 0.61 14.56
C ASN A 191 -1.07 1.18 14.17
N ILE A 192 -0.23 0.34 13.59
CA ILE A 192 1.14 0.67 13.17
C ILE A 192 1.23 1.36 11.80
N TYR A 193 0.12 1.43 11.04
CA TYR A 193 0.12 1.97 9.68
C TYR A 193 -0.05 3.48 9.68
N VAL A 194 0.69 4.15 8.80
CA VAL A 194 0.55 5.58 8.53
C VAL A 194 -0.83 5.87 7.94
N LEU A 195 -1.23 5.05 6.97
CA LEU A 195 -2.43 5.25 6.16
C LEU A 195 -3.61 4.45 6.73
N SER A 196 -3.87 4.65 8.01
CA SER A 196 -4.92 3.94 8.75
C SER A 196 -6.32 4.41 8.36
N SER A 197 -7.29 3.51 8.39
CA SER A 197 -8.71 3.89 8.41
C SER A 197 -9.06 4.53 9.74
N GLY A 198 -9.54 5.78 9.68
CA GLY A 198 -10.24 6.39 10.81
C GLY A 198 -11.57 5.70 11.09
N PHE A 199 -12.00 5.82 12.35
CA PHE A 199 -13.21 5.33 13.00
C PHE A 199 -13.30 3.83 13.40
N LEU A 200 -13.27 3.62 14.72
CA LEU A 200 -13.78 2.48 15.49
C LEU A 200 -15.31 2.34 15.31
N GLY A 201 -15.74 1.84 14.15
CA GLY A 201 -17.12 1.44 13.91
C GLY A 201 -17.29 -0.06 14.09
N PHE A 202 -17.50 -0.54 15.33
CA PHE A 202 -18.20 -1.80 15.54
C PHE A 202 -19.61 -1.65 14.94
N LYS A 203 -19.81 -2.06 13.69
CA LYS A 203 -21.14 -2.46 13.22
C LYS A 203 -21.31 -3.95 13.55
N HIS A 204 -21.58 -4.23 14.82
CA HIS A 204 -22.40 -5.39 15.15
C HIS A 204 -23.85 -5.01 14.83
N LYS A 205 -24.34 -5.50 13.70
CA LYS A 205 -25.75 -5.81 13.49
C LYS A 205 -25.81 -7.22 12.93
#